data_AF-A0A7V5L5S0-F1
#
_entry.id   AF-A0A7V5L5S0-F1
#
_cell.length_a   1.000
_cell.length_b   1.000
_cell.length_c   1.000
_cell.angle_alpha   90.00
_cell.angle_beta   90.00
_cell.angle_gamma   90.00
#
_symmetry.space_group_name_H-M   'P 1'
#
loop_
_entity.id
_entity.type
_entity.pdbx_description
1 polymer ?
#
loop_
_entity_poly.entity_id
_entity_poly.type
_entity_poly.pdbx_seq_one_letter_code
_entity_poly.pdbx_strand_id
1 'polypeptide(L)'
;MNQESKNYQHQPRQAETRICQNCGKEFTIEPEDFEFYEKIGVPAPTFCPDCREQRRIAFRNERALYKRKCDLCGKEVVSRISPDKLYPMYCKKCWWSDRWDPMKYGRDYDFNKSFFEQFKELLFSVPHVSIFNANTVNSDWVNQESDDKNCYLNVGGHFNEDSAYNTYELHSKDCFDNFWIFNSELCYENINCDHCYKTFFSQNCSQCQDTILSYDCRDCSHVFGCAGLRHKQYYIFNKPVSKEEYQEFLRNNPISSYENLLKLKEKAKKIWLSVPHRATNVVKSVNSWGDVISESRNAKNCWYSEKVEDSKHLYITAWLKDTYDCSCYGTGELCYEVAHSVGFYNSKFSMFGMGGNTAEKISSSNLEYCYEVLNSHNCFGCVGLRNKEYCILNKQYSKEDY
;
A
#
# COMPACT_ATOMS: atom_id res chain seq x y z
N MET A 1 27.50 -26.57 -39.49
CA MET A 1 26.92 -27.91 -39.22
C MET A 1 26.25 -27.86 -37.85
N ASN A 2 25.17 -28.63 -37.68
CA ASN A 2 24.47 -28.96 -36.44
C ASN A 2 24.28 -27.81 -35.42
N GLN A 3 23.21 -27.03 -35.62
CA GLN A 3 22.43 -26.57 -34.47
C GLN A 3 21.53 -27.74 -34.05
N GLU A 4 21.83 -28.38 -32.91
CA GLU A 4 20.93 -29.37 -32.32
C GLU A 4 19.84 -28.65 -31.54
N SER A 5 18.67 -28.49 -32.16
CA SER A 5 17.46 -28.02 -31.48
C SER A 5 17.02 -29.07 -30.46
N LYS A 6 17.40 -28.89 -29.19
CA LYS A 6 16.92 -29.69 -28.06
C LYS A 6 15.41 -29.48 -27.89
N ASN A 7 14.61 -30.33 -28.52
CA ASN A 7 13.19 -30.49 -28.24
C ASN A 7 13.01 -31.06 -26.83
N TYR A 8 13.06 -30.19 -25.81
CA TYR A 8 12.57 -30.54 -24.48
C TYR A 8 11.06 -30.73 -24.56
N GLN A 9 10.63 -32.00 -24.63
CA GLN A 9 9.24 -32.35 -24.38
C GLN A 9 8.95 -32.10 -22.90
N HIS A 10 8.30 -30.97 -22.61
CA HIS A 10 7.89 -30.61 -21.27
C HIS A 10 6.81 -31.58 -20.81
N GLN A 11 7.19 -32.58 -20.00
CA GLN A 11 6.20 -33.32 -19.22
C GLN A 11 5.68 -32.37 -18.13
N PRO A 12 4.35 -32.23 -17.94
CA PRO A 12 3.81 -31.44 -16.85
C PRO A 12 4.23 -32.09 -15.53
N ARG A 13 4.69 -31.27 -14.58
CA ARG A 13 5.01 -31.76 -13.23
C ARG A 13 3.72 -32.19 -12.53
N GLN A 14 3.79 -33.23 -11.72
CA GLN A 14 2.68 -33.62 -10.85
C GLN A 14 2.73 -32.78 -9.56
N ALA A 15 1.57 -32.57 -8.92
CA ALA A 15 1.49 -31.86 -7.65
C ALA A 15 2.34 -32.57 -6.58
N GLU A 16 3.08 -31.81 -5.77
CA GLU A 16 3.98 -32.33 -4.75
C GLU A 16 3.50 -31.93 -3.35
N THR A 17 3.34 -32.89 -2.44
CA THR A 17 3.02 -32.61 -1.03
C THR A 17 4.30 -32.57 -0.20
N ARG A 18 4.54 -31.48 0.54
CA ARG A 18 5.74 -31.26 1.35
C ARG A 18 5.43 -30.94 2.80
N ILE A 19 6.30 -31.37 3.71
CA ILE A 19 6.27 -30.98 5.12
C ILE A 19 6.98 -29.62 5.29
N CYS A 20 6.26 -28.64 5.84
CA CYS A 20 6.77 -27.30 6.13
C CYS A 20 7.79 -27.34 7.27
N GLN A 21 9.01 -26.85 7.02
CA GLN A 21 10.12 -26.86 7.97
C GLN A 21 9.84 -26.06 9.26
N ASN A 22 9.00 -25.02 9.21
CA ASN A 22 8.73 -24.16 10.37
C ASN A 22 7.64 -24.70 11.30
N CYS A 23 6.62 -25.37 10.76
CA CYS A 23 5.41 -25.73 11.51
C CYS A 23 4.98 -27.20 11.40
N GLY A 24 5.74 -28.04 10.67
CA GLY A 24 5.47 -29.48 10.52
C GLY A 24 4.21 -29.84 9.72
N LYS A 25 3.45 -28.85 9.24
CA LYS A 25 2.24 -29.07 8.42
C LYS A 25 2.59 -29.46 7.00
N GLU A 26 1.77 -30.29 6.38
CA GLU A 26 1.80 -30.52 4.94
C GLU A 26 1.30 -29.29 4.17
N PHE A 27 1.84 -29.07 2.97
CA PHE A 27 1.33 -28.13 1.98
C PHE A 27 1.56 -28.68 0.57
N THR A 28 0.63 -28.39 -0.34
CA THR A 28 0.75 -28.73 -1.76
C THR A 28 1.57 -27.68 -2.49
N ILE A 29 2.33 -28.13 -3.49
CA ILE A 29 2.87 -27.31 -4.58
C ILE A 29 2.20 -27.83 -5.85
N GLU A 30 1.31 -27.03 -6.43
CA GLU A 30 0.54 -27.39 -7.62
C GLU A 30 1.43 -27.42 -8.88
N PRO A 31 1.03 -28.07 -10.00
CA PRO A 31 1.80 -28.07 -11.24
C PRO A 31 2.22 -26.66 -11.70
N GLU A 32 1.29 -25.71 -11.62
CA GLU A 32 1.46 -24.31 -12.02
C GLU A 32 2.26 -23.48 -10.98
N ASP A 33 2.59 -24.05 -9.82
CA ASP A 33 3.47 -23.43 -8.82
C ASP A 33 4.94 -23.62 -9.20
N PHE A 34 5.29 -24.82 -9.67
CA PHE A 34 6.65 -25.11 -10.14
C PHE A 34 7.06 -24.23 -11.32
N GLU A 35 6.13 -24.01 -12.25
CA GLU A 35 6.34 -23.09 -13.38
C GLU A 35 6.67 -21.67 -12.90
N PHE A 36 6.09 -21.22 -11.78
CA PHE A 36 6.44 -19.92 -11.20
C PHE A 36 7.80 -19.92 -10.50
N TYR A 37 8.12 -20.94 -9.69
CA TYR A 37 9.42 -21.00 -9.01
C TYR A 37 10.59 -21.09 -10.01
N GLU A 38 10.38 -21.80 -11.12
CA GLU A 38 11.32 -21.86 -12.24
C GLU A 38 11.43 -20.51 -12.98
N LYS A 39 10.30 -19.85 -13.28
CA LYS A 39 10.21 -18.49 -13.90
C LYS A 39 11.00 -17.40 -13.14
N ILE A 40 11.25 -17.58 -11.84
CA ILE A 40 11.90 -16.58 -10.99
C ILE A 40 13.27 -17.01 -10.43
N GLY A 41 13.75 -18.21 -10.77
CA GLY A 41 15.10 -18.68 -10.38
C GLY A 41 15.29 -19.04 -8.90
N VAL A 42 14.23 -19.39 -8.16
CA VAL A 42 14.33 -19.79 -6.73
C VAL A 42 13.89 -21.23 -6.53
N PRO A 43 14.39 -21.95 -5.50
CA PRO A 43 13.86 -23.26 -5.16
C PRO A 43 12.38 -23.16 -4.76
N ALA A 44 11.59 -24.11 -5.27
CA ALA A 44 10.27 -24.39 -4.73
C ALA A 44 10.38 -24.60 -3.20
N PRO A 45 9.51 -23.99 -2.38
CA PRO A 45 9.83 -23.70 -0.99
C PRO A 45 9.83 -24.93 -0.08
N THR A 46 10.41 -24.71 1.09
CA THR A 46 10.33 -25.58 2.26
C THR A 46 9.42 -25.03 3.36
N PHE A 47 8.81 -23.85 3.14
CA PHE A 47 7.91 -23.14 4.06
C PHE A 47 6.54 -22.93 3.37
N CYS A 48 5.45 -23.31 4.05
CA CYS A 48 4.09 -23.01 3.61
C CYS A 48 3.81 -21.48 3.61
N PRO A 49 2.83 -20.98 2.82
CA PRO A 49 2.59 -19.54 2.63
C PRO A 49 2.55 -18.72 3.93
N ASP A 50 1.78 -19.16 4.93
CA ASP A 50 1.61 -18.45 6.22
C ASP A 50 2.94 -18.24 6.97
N CYS A 51 3.87 -19.20 6.87
CA CYS A 51 5.17 -19.10 7.55
C CYS A 51 6.14 -18.15 6.85
N ARG A 52 5.88 -17.83 5.57
CA ARG A 52 6.63 -16.83 4.81
C ARG A 52 6.04 -15.44 5.05
N GLU A 53 4.71 -15.32 5.11
CA GLU A 53 4.01 -14.09 5.47
C GLU A 53 4.43 -13.53 6.84
N GLN A 54 4.49 -14.37 7.87
CA GLN A 54 4.96 -13.96 9.20
C GLN A 54 6.36 -13.33 9.16
N ARG A 55 7.25 -13.84 8.29
CA ARG A 55 8.61 -13.33 8.09
C ARG A 55 8.63 -11.99 7.36
N ARG A 56 7.68 -11.72 6.44
CA ARG A 56 7.52 -10.41 5.76
C ARG A 56 7.16 -9.31 6.75
N ILE A 57 6.01 -9.48 7.40
CA ILE A 57 5.35 -8.38 8.12
C ILE A 57 6.07 -7.98 9.41
N ALA A 58 6.93 -8.85 9.94
CA ALA A 58 7.74 -8.62 11.14
C ALA A 58 8.63 -7.35 11.10
N PHE A 59 8.90 -6.79 9.91
CA PHE A 59 9.74 -5.60 9.74
C PHE A 59 8.96 -4.30 9.49
N ARG A 60 7.65 -4.37 9.16
CA ARG A 60 6.80 -3.19 8.85
C ARG A 60 6.30 -2.52 10.13
N ASN A 61 6.71 -1.27 10.36
CA ASN A 61 6.09 -0.41 11.37
C ASN A 61 5.56 0.89 10.75
N GLU A 62 4.24 0.96 10.62
CA GLU A 62 3.46 2.13 10.21
C GLU A 62 3.11 3.04 11.39
N ARG A 63 2.40 2.53 12.41
CA ARG A 63 1.71 3.34 13.42
C ARG A 63 2.36 3.43 14.80
N ALA A 64 3.29 2.54 15.14
CA ALA A 64 3.90 2.54 16.48
C ALA A 64 5.00 3.60 16.53
N LEU A 65 4.63 4.82 16.90
CA LEU A 65 5.50 6.00 16.91
C LEU A 65 5.86 6.42 18.34
N TYR A 66 7.12 6.77 18.54
CA TYR A 66 7.74 7.03 19.83
C TYR A 66 8.46 8.36 19.84
N LYS A 67 8.62 8.97 21.02
CA LYS A 67 9.66 9.97 21.26
C LYS A 67 10.99 9.26 21.53
N ARG A 68 11.97 9.44 20.65
CA ARG A 68 13.35 8.94 20.85
C ARG A 68 14.34 10.04 20.45
N LYS A 69 15.48 10.10 21.12
CA LYS A 69 16.57 11.03 20.76
C LYS A 69 17.34 10.48 19.56
N CYS A 70 17.71 11.36 18.64
CA CYS A 70 18.58 11.04 17.52
C CYS A 70 20.01 10.76 18.00
N ASP A 71 20.53 9.58 17.69
CA ASP A 71 21.84 9.12 18.18
C ASP A 71 23.03 9.88 17.53
N LEU A 72 22.79 10.70 16.49
CA LEU A 72 23.79 11.59 15.86
C LEU A 72 23.68 13.08 16.31
N CYS A 73 22.64 13.48 17.05
CA CYS A 73 22.49 14.90 17.43
C CYS A 73 21.73 15.21 18.73
N GLY A 74 21.33 14.19 19.50
CA GLY A 74 20.66 14.31 20.80
C GLY A 74 19.23 14.88 20.77
N LYS A 75 18.77 15.45 19.64
CA LYS A 75 17.42 16.01 19.51
C LYS A 75 16.37 14.92 19.62
N GLU A 76 15.38 15.14 20.47
CA GLU A 76 14.16 14.32 20.53
C GLU A 76 13.34 14.52 19.25
N VAL A 77 12.89 13.41 18.67
CA VAL A 77 12.04 13.39 17.47
C VAL A 77 10.99 12.28 17.58
N VAL A 78 9.97 12.37 16.73
CA VAL A 78 9.08 11.24 16.43
C VAL A 78 9.90 10.13 15.75
N SER A 79 9.65 8.88 16.11
CA SER A 79 10.34 7.74 15.49
C SER A 79 9.50 6.46 15.43
N ARG A 80 9.62 5.70 14.33
CA ARG A 80 9.12 4.32 14.16
C ARG A 80 9.94 3.26 14.91
N ILE A 81 10.86 3.66 15.80
CA ILE A 81 11.79 2.78 16.50
C ILE A 81 11.64 3.03 18.00
N SER A 82 11.28 1.99 18.75
CA SER A 82 11.02 2.11 20.18
C SER A 82 12.31 2.31 20.99
N PRO A 83 12.26 2.96 22.16
CA PRO A 83 13.46 3.25 22.97
C PRO A 83 14.20 2.02 23.50
N ASP A 84 13.57 0.85 23.53
CA ASP A 84 14.19 -0.43 23.93
C ASP A 84 14.97 -1.12 22.79
N LYS A 85 14.93 -0.62 21.54
CA LYS A 85 15.68 -1.23 20.43
C LYS A 85 17.11 -0.71 20.39
N LEU A 86 18.04 -1.66 20.48
CA LEU A 86 19.48 -1.41 20.62
C LEU A 86 20.18 -0.93 19.34
N TYR A 87 19.53 -1.02 18.17
CA TYR A 87 20.10 -0.50 16.92
C TYR A 87 20.05 1.05 16.88
N PRO A 88 21.04 1.74 16.28
CA PRO A 88 21.09 3.20 16.27
C PRO A 88 19.97 3.82 15.42
N MET A 89 19.54 5.03 15.76
CA MET A 89 18.49 5.76 15.06
C MET A 89 18.88 7.22 14.82
N TYR A 90 18.79 7.68 13.57
CA TYR A 90 19.07 9.06 13.16
C TYR A 90 17.80 9.76 12.66
N CYS A 91 17.54 10.98 13.13
CA CYS A 91 16.43 11.77 12.60
C CYS A 91 16.61 12.14 11.12
N LYS A 92 15.52 12.44 10.40
CA LYS A 92 15.54 12.79 8.96
C LYS A 92 16.68 13.74 8.57
N LYS A 93 16.88 14.84 9.32
CA LYS A 93 17.95 15.85 9.08
C LYS A 93 19.38 15.36 9.38
N CYS A 94 19.54 14.20 10.01
CA CYS A 94 20.81 13.52 10.23
C CYS A 94 21.05 12.43 9.18
N TRP A 95 20.00 11.64 8.92
CA TRP A 95 19.98 10.58 7.91
C TRP A 95 20.35 11.09 6.51
N TRP A 96 19.80 12.23 6.11
CA TRP A 96 20.05 12.87 4.82
C TRP A 96 21.20 13.90 4.87
N SER A 97 22.24 13.69 5.70
CA SER A 97 23.40 14.59 5.79
C SER A 97 24.73 13.83 5.76
N ASP A 98 25.77 14.42 5.17
CA ASP A 98 27.11 13.83 4.95
C ASP A 98 27.93 13.57 6.24
N ARG A 99 27.27 13.61 7.40
CA ARG A 99 27.86 13.37 8.72
C ARG A 99 27.92 11.89 9.11
N TRP A 100 27.36 11.02 8.29
CA TRP A 100 27.50 9.57 8.39
C TRP A 100 27.57 8.95 6.98
N ASP A 101 27.97 7.70 6.89
CA ASP A 101 28.16 6.99 5.62
C ASP A 101 27.83 5.49 5.84
N PRO A 102 26.84 4.91 5.13
CA PRO A 102 26.46 3.50 5.30
C PRO A 102 27.56 2.52 4.86
N MET A 103 28.50 2.95 4.01
CA MET A 103 29.59 2.10 3.52
C MET A 103 30.61 1.77 4.61
N LYS A 104 30.70 2.58 5.68
CA LYS A 104 31.57 2.34 6.84
C LYS A 104 31.16 1.13 7.69
N TYR A 105 29.98 0.59 7.43
CA TYR A 105 29.47 -0.64 8.05
C TYR A 105 29.68 -1.88 7.15
N GLY A 106 30.30 -1.70 5.97
CA GLY A 106 30.55 -2.76 5.01
C GLY A 106 31.40 -3.90 5.57
N ARG A 107 31.05 -5.14 5.21
CA ARG A 107 31.72 -6.35 5.72
C ARG A 107 32.11 -7.29 4.58
N ASP A 108 33.20 -8.01 4.79
CA ASP A 108 33.52 -9.20 4.02
C ASP A 108 32.66 -10.39 4.49
N TYR A 109 32.40 -11.33 3.58
CA TYR A 109 31.58 -12.52 3.88
C TYR A 109 32.41 -13.60 4.59
N ASP A 110 31.98 -14.01 5.78
CA ASP A 110 32.58 -15.10 6.55
C ASP A 110 31.90 -16.43 6.20
N PHE A 111 32.62 -17.30 5.49
CA PHE A 111 32.13 -18.64 5.12
C PHE A 111 31.97 -19.60 6.31
N ASN A 112 32.44 -19.24 7.51
CA ASN A 112 32.28 -20.04 8.74
C ASN A 112 30.97 -19.73 9.49
N LYS A 113 30.28 -18.63 9.15
CA LYS A 113 28.97 -18.25 9.70
C LYS A 113 27.86 -18.48 8.69
N SER A 114 26.62 -18.67 9.16
CA SER A 114 25.47 -18.60 8.24
C SER A 114 25.26 -17.17 7.73
N PHE A 115 24.66 -17.05 6.54
CA PHE A 115 24.29 -15.77 5.95
C PHE A 115 23.40 -14.93 6.89
N PHE A 116 22.40 -15.54 7.53
CA PHE A 116 21.43 -14.82 8.36
C PHE A 116 22.00 -14.31 9.68
N GLU A 117 23.01 -14.96 10.25
CA GLU A 117 23.74 -14.44 11.41
C GLU A 117 24.48 -13.14 11.05
N GLN A 118 25.23 -13.16 9.94
CA GLN A 118 25.98 -12.01 9.45
C GLN A 118 25.06 -10.84 9.06
N PHE A 119 23.97 -11.12 8.36
CA PHE A 119 22.95 -10.13 7.99
C PHE A 119 22.30 -9.49 9.22
N LYS A 120 21.99 -10.28 10.26
CA LYS A 120 21.45 -9.77 11.55
C LYS A 120 22.47 -8.92 12.30
N GLU A 121 23.73 -9.35 12.38
CA GLU A 121 24.81 -8.56 13.00
C GLU A 121 25.04 -7.24 12.26
N LEU A 122 24.91 -7.21 10.93
CA LEU A 122 24.97 -5.98 10.13
C LEU A 122 23.77 -5.07 10.46
N LEU A 123 22.55 -5.61 10.37
CA LEU A 123 21.30 -4.89 10.64
C LEU A 123 21.24 -4.23 12.03
N PHE A 124 21.84 -4.84 13.06
CA PHE A 124 21.86 -4.22 14.39
C PHE A 124 22.98 -3.17 14.57
N SER A 125 23.93 -3.08 13.64
CA SER A 125 25.05 -2.14 13.68
C SER A 125 24.82 -0.87 12.85
N VAL A 126 24.11 -0.98 11.72
CA VAL A 126 23.83 0.17 10.85
C VAL A 126 22.74 1.05 11.49
N PRO A 127 22.87 2.39 11.46
CA PRO A 127 21.79 3.28 11.87
C PRO A 127 20.53 3.11 11.01
N HIS A 128 19.37 3.46 11.56
CA HIS A 128 18.09 3.50 10.87
C HIS A 128 17.51 4.92 10.86
N VAL A 129 16.65 5.26 9.89
CA VAL A 129 15.96 6.57 9.90
C VAL A 129 14.88 6.63 10.99
N SER A 130 14.69 7.80 11.62
CA SER A 130 13.65 7.97 12.64
C SER A 130 12.26 7.71 12.07
N ILE A 131 11.98 8.26 10.89
CA ILE A 131 10.70 8.25 10.19
C ILE A 131 11.00 8.13 8.70
N PHE A 132 10.31 7.21 8.01
CA PHE A 132 10.58 6.88 6.62
C PHE A 132 9.63 7.66 5.71
N ASN A 133 9.94 8.91 5.37
CA ASN A 133 9.09 9.77 4.53
C ASN A 133 9.92 10.70 3.61
N ALA A 134 9.33 11.16 2.50
CA ALA A 134 9.97 12.04 1.51
C ALA A 134 9.19 13.35 1.32
N ASN A 135 9.89 14.44 0.95
CA ASN A 135 9.35 15.76 0.55
C ASN A 135 8.38 16.51 1.51
N THR A 136 8.03 15.92 2.66
CA THR A 136 7.12 16.47 3.68
C THR A 136 7.43 17.89 4.17
N VAL A 137 6.41 18.75 4.25
CA VAL A 137 6.48 20.11 4.81
C VAL A 137 5.51 20.24 6.00
N ASN A 138 6.00 20.59 7.19
CA ASN A 138 5.16 20.74 8.41
C ASN A 138 4.37 19.46 8.79
N SER A 139 4.93 18.29 8.44
CA SER A 139 4.29 16.97 8.60
C SER A 139 5.19 16.02 9.41
N ASP A 140 5.75 16.49 10.53
CA ASP A 140 6.83 15.81 11.31
C ASP A 140 6.48 14.40 11.85
N TRP A 141 5.20 14.01 11.80
CA TRP A 141 4.69 12.73 12.30
C TRP A 141 4.26 11.74 11.19
N VAL A 142 4.28 12.17 9.93
CA VAL A 142 3.90 11.36 8.76
C VAL A 142 4.92 10.23 8.53
N ASN A 143 4.50 8.98 8.31
CA ASN A 143 5.43 7.83 8.17
C ASN A 143 5.00 6.90 7.02
N GLN A 144 5.93 6.53 6.14
CA GLN A 144 5.73 5.75 4.91
C GLN A 144 4.99 6.48 3.76
N GLU A 145 4.84 7.80 3.83
CA GLU A 145 4.25 8.67 2.78
C GLU A 145 5.30 9.55 2.07
N SER A 146 4.87 10.25 1.02
CA SER A 146 5.65 11.32 0.39
C SER A 146 4.82 12.51 -0.08
N ASP A 147 5.49 13.66 -0.12
CA ASP A 147 5.01 14.92 -0.73
C ASP A 147 3.90 15.63 0.08
N ASP A 148 3.78 15.32 1.37
CA ASP A 148 2.69 15.79 2.24
C ASP A 148 2.99 17.13 2.95
N LYS A 149 2.10 18.11 2.78
CA LYS A 149 2.16 19.47 3.37
C LYS A 149 1.10 19.66 4.46
N ASN A 150 1.52 20.21 5.60
CA ASN A 150 0.69 20.49 6.78
C ASN A 150 -0.08 19.28 7.32
N CYS A 151 0.41 18.06 7.05
CA CYS A 151 -0.31 16.82 7.33
C CYS A 151 0.05 16.22 8.69
N TYR A 152 -0.94 16.04 9.56
CA TYR A 152 -0.68 15.51 10.90
C TYR A 152 -0.90 13.98 11.00
N LEU A 153 0.15 13.29 11.46
CA LEU A 153 0.15 11.90 11.93
C LEU A 153 -0.30 10.82 10.92
N ASN A 154 -0.04 11.06 9.63
CA ASN A 154 -0.55 10.21 8.56
C ASN A 154 0.39 9.08 8.09
N VAL A 155 -0.15 8.05 7.42
CA VAL A 155 0.52 6.73 7.28
C VAL A 155 0.32 5.99 5.94
N GLY A 156 -0.21 6.64 4.91
CA GLY A 156 -0.31 6.14 3.54
C GLY A 156 -1.15 7.06 2.62
N GLY A 157 -0.98 6.92 1.32
CA GLY A 157 -1.32 7.99 0.37
C GLY A 157 -0.12 8.91 0.15
N HIS A 158 -0.23 9.81 -0.82
CA HIS A 158 0.85 10.69 -1.27
C HIS A 158 0.25 12.02 -1.72
N PHE A 159 1.06 13.09 -1.75
CA PHE A 159 0.66 14.42 -2.24
C PHE A 159 -0.45 15.08 -1.41
N ASN A 160 -0.52 14.80 -0.10
CA ASN A 160 -1.57 15.33 0.76
C ASN A 160 -1.30 16.78 1.16
N GLU A 161 -2.29 17.67 1.03
CA GLU A 161 -2.22 19.03 1.57
C GLU A 161 -3.30 19.28 2.62
N ASP A 162 -2.90 19.92 3.74
CA ASP A 162 -3.78 20.46 4.78
C ASP A 162 -4.76 19.43 5.39
N SER A 163 -4.22 18.24 5.67
CA SER A 163 -4.95 17.06 6.17
C SER A 163 -4.51 16.62 7.58
N ALA A 164 -5.22 15.65 8.17
CA ALA A 164 -4.78 14.92 9.35
C ALA A 164 -5.37 13.50 9.38
N TYR A 165 -4.52 12.54 9.78
CA TYR A 165 -4.80 11.18 10.27
C TYR A 165 -5.22 10.03 9.32
N ASN A 166 -5.38 10.21 8.00
CA ASN A 166 -6.00 9.18 7.15
C ASN A 166 -5.02 8.47 6.19
N THR A 167 -4.64 7.22 6.51
CA THR A 167 -3.63 6.34 5.83
C THR A 167 -3.89 6.05 4.34
N TYR A 168 -4.95 6.65 3.87
CA TYR A 168 -5.41 6.82 2.53
C TYR A 168 -5.87 8.30 2.57
N GLU A 169 -5.17 9.23 1.91
CA GLU A 169 -5.78 10.42 1.28
C GLU A 169 -5.14 10.67 -0.10
N LEU A 170 -5.98 11.00 -1.11
CA LEU A 170 -5.65 11.33 -2.51
C LEU A 170 -6.89 12.01 -3.13
N HIS A 171 -6.69 13.17 -3.77
CA HIS A 171 -7.61 14.33 -3.69
C HIS A 171 -7.69 14.86 -2.25
N SER A 172 -7.62 16.18 -2.01
CA SER A 172 -7.49 16.75 -0.64
C SER A 172 -8.40 17.97 -0.37
N LYS A 173 -8.06 18.77 0.66
CA LYS A 173 -9.00 19.42 1.60
C LYS A 173 -9.00 20.98 1.48
N ASP A 174 -9.83 21.80 2.15
CA ASP A 174 -10.62 21.71 3.40
C ASP A 174 -11.92 20.86 3.38
N CYS A 175 -11.81 19.62 2.90
CA CYS A 175 -12.71 18.55 3.31
C CYS A 175 -12.25 17.99 4.67
N PHE A 176 -12.95 17.01 5.24
CA PHE A 176 -12.47 16.12 6.32
C PHE A 176 -11.44 15.04 5.91
N ASP A 177 -11.18 14.89 4.62
CA ASP A 177 -11.35 13.60 3.90
C ASP A 177 -10.28 12.50 4.08
N ASN A 178 -10.65 11.28 3.62
CA ASN A 178 -10.07 9.95 3.88
C ASN A 178 -10.23 9.05 2.61
N PHE A 179 -9.18 8.55 1.92
CA PHE A 179 -9.20 7.87 0.58
C PHE A 179 -9.86 6.47 0.52
N TRP A 180 -10.68 6.16 1.53
CA TRP A 180 -12.06 5.73 1.25
C TRP A 180 -12.89 6.85 0.51
N ILE A 181 -12.27 7.40 -0.53
CA ILE A 181 -12.58 8.54 -1.40
C ILE A 181 -11.46 8.53 -2.45
N PHE A 182 -11.76 8.72 -3.72
CA PHE A 182 -10.72 9.07 -4.70
C PHE A 182 -11.29 10.20 -5.55
N ASN A 183 -11.63 11.25 -4.80
CA ASN A 183 -12.50 12.35 -5.16
C ASN A 183 -12.80 13.21 -3.92
N SER A 184 -12.26 14.42 -3.85
CA SER A 184 -12.44 15.32 -2.70
C SER A 184 -12.74 16.75 -3.19
N GLU A 185 -13.76 17.37 -2.59
CA GLU A 185 -14.17 18.77 -2.81
C GLU A 185 -15.09 19.23 -1.64
N LEU A 186 -14.48 19.82 -0.60
CA LEU A 186 -15.11 20.33 0.64
C LEU A 186 -16.18 19.40 1.28
N CYS A 187 -15.90 18.09 1.35
CA CYS A 187 -16.80 17.10 1.96
C CYS A 187 -16.53 16.87 3.47
N TYR A 188 -17.49 16.24 4.17
CA TYR A 188 -17.35 15.85 5.57
C TYR A 188 -18.26 14.64 5.90
N GLU A 189 -17.64 13.55 6.35
CA GLU A 189 -18.26 12.26 6.78
C GLU A 189 -19.01 11.42 5.73
N ASN A 190 -18.59 11.51 4.47
CA ASN A 190 -17.90 10.48 3.67
C ASN A 190 -18.23 8.97 3.84
N ILE A 191 -18.19 8.22 2.73
CA ILE A 191 -17.22 7.13 2.43
C ILE A 191 -17.54 6.50 1.06
N ASN A 192 -16.51 6.08 0.31
CA ASN A 192 -16.56 5.51 -1.05
C ASN A 192 -17.26 6.41 -2.07
N CYS A 193 -17.00 7.72 -2.03
CA CYS A 193 -17.49 8.66 -3.03
C CYS A 193 -16.47 8.88 -4.17
N ASP A 194 -16.97 9.09 -5.38
CA ASP A 194 -16.21 9.11 -6.65
C ASP A 194 -16.74 10.24 -7.55
N HIS A 195 -15.88 11.12 -8.07
CA HIS A 195 -16.26 12.28 -8.91
C HIS A 195 -17.51 13.06 -8.42
N CYS A 196 -17.48 13.68 -7.23
CA CYS A 196 -18.61 14.31 -6.56
C CYS A 196 -18.29 15.68 -5.92
N TYR A 197 -19.16 16.67 -6.12
CA TYR A 197 -19.09 18.03 -5.53
C TYR A 197 -20.18 18.25 -4.47
N LYS A 198 -19.84 18.88 -3.33
CA LYS A 198 -20.80 19.19 -2.22
C LYS A 198 -21.66 17.99 -1.81
N THR A 199 -20.99 16.90 -1.44
CA THR A 199 -21.64 15.65 -1.07
C THR A 199 -21.63 15.48 0.45
N PHE A 200 -22.72 15.94 1.09
CA PHE A 200 -22.80 16.02 2.55
C PHE A 200 -23.50 14.79 3.14
N PHE A 201 -22.86 14.13 4.10
CA PHE A 201 -23.39 12.98 4.85
C PHE A 201 -23.99 11.88 3.95
N SER A 202 -23.32 11.58 2.84
CA SER A 202 -23.79 10.70 1.76
C SER A 202 -22.72 9.65 1.42
N GLN A 203 -23.13 8.48 0.91
CA GLN A 203 -22.27 7.29 0.84
C GLN A 203 -22.42 6.52 -0.48
N ASN A 204 -21.31 5.96 -0.99
CA ASN A 204 -21.25 5.22 -2.25
C ASN A 204 -21.81 6.02 -3.46
N CYS A 205 -21.67 7.34 -3.44
CA CYS A 205 -22.12 8.22 -4.53
C CYS A 205 -21.02 8.33 -5.60
N SER A 206 -21.40 8.21 -6.88
CA SER A 206 -20.48 8.41 -8.02
C SER A 206 -21.05 9.45 -8.98
N GLN A 207 -20.24 10.41 -9.43
CA GLN A 207 -20.67 11.41 -10.43
C GLN A 207 -21.85 12.27 -9.91
N CYS A 208 -21.81 12.73 -8.65
CA CYS A 208 -22.93 13.41 -7.99
C CYS A 208 -22.63 14.86 -7.54
N GLN A 209 -23.62 15.75 -7.63
CA GLN A 209 -23.50 17.16 -7.24
C GLN A 209 -24.58 17.58 -6.24
N ASP A 210 -24.25 18.49 -5.30
CA ASP A 210 -25.20 19.13 -4.37
C ASP A 210 -26.14 18.07 -3.73
N THR A 211 -25.49 17.03 -3.21
CA THR A 211 -26.09 15.75 -2.83
C THR A 211 -26.05 15.61 -1.31
N ILE A 212 -27.23 15.51 -0.70
CA ILE A 212 -27.38 15.59 0.76
C ILE A 212 -28.11 14.34 1.26
N LEU A 213 -27.57 13.70 2.29
CA LEU A 213 -28.18 12.55 2.96
C LEU A 213 -28.63 11.44 1.97
N SER A 214 -27.83 11.15 0.96
CA SER A 214 -28.19 10.17 -0.08
C SER A 214 -27.21 8.99 -0.16
N TYR A 215 -27.67 7.86 -0.71
CA TYR A 215 -26.95 6.59 -0.71
C TYR A 215 -27.01 5.89 -2.06
N ASP A 216 -25.88 5.38 -2.57
CA ASP A 216 -25.78 4.72 -3.87
C ASP A 216 -26.53 5.53 -4.95
N CYS A 217 -26.15 6.79 -5.12
CA CYS A 217 -26.61 7.62 -6.23
C CYS A 217 -25.53 7.63 -7.32
N ARG A 218 -25.94 7.61 -8.60
CA ARG A 218 -25.00 7.79 -9.72
C ARG A 218 -25.53 8.78 -10.74
N ASP A 219 -24.69 9.71 -11.20
CA ASP A 219 -25.08 10.79 -12.11
C ASP A 219 -26.36 11.50 -11.61
N CYS A 220 -26.24 12.15 -10.46
CA CYS A 220 -27.36 12.80 -9.79
C CYS A 220 -26.97 14.20 -9.31
N SER A 221 -27.84 15.19 -9.53
CA SER A 221 -27.64 16.54 -8.98
C SER A 221 -28.87 17.03 -8.24
N HIS A 222 -28.68 17.81 -7.16
CA HIS A 222 -29.80 18.33 -6.37
C HIS A 222 -30.70 17.18 -5.86
N VAL A 223 -30.12 16.26 -5.10
CA VAL A 223 -30.85 15.13 -4.49
C VAL A 223 -30.70 15.12 -2.98
N PHE A 224 -31.85 15.01 -2.28
CA PHE A 224 -31.92 15.04 -0.82
C PHE A 224 -32.59 13.77 -0.28
N GLY A 225 -31.93 13.08 0.65
CA GLY A 225 -32.56 11.96 1.36
C GLY A 225 -32.86 10.75 0.48
N CYS A 226 -32.15 10.59 -0.64
CA CYS A 226 -32.47 9.65 -1.72
C CYS A 226 -31.62 8.38 -1.68
N ALA A 227 -32.06 7.33 -2.35
CA ALA A 227 -31.35 6.06 -2.42
C ALA A 227 -31.52 5.38 -3.79
N GLY A 228 -30.43 4.83 -4.34
CA GLY A 228 -30.47 4.01 -5.57
C GLY A 228 -30.76 4.79 -6.87
N LEU A 229 -30.74 6.13 -6.85
CA LEU A 229 -31.06 6.94 -8.03
C LEU A 229 -29.95 6.88 -9.09
N ARG A 230 -30.36 6.96 -10.36
CA ARG A 230 -29.48 6.91 -11.54
C ARG A 230 -29.95 7.93 -12.57
N HIS A 231 -29.11 8.89 -12.97
CA HIS A 231 -29.42 9.90 -13.99
C HIS A 231 -30.66 10.74 -13.61
N LYS A 232 -30.65 11.39 -12.43
CA LYS A 232 -31.81 12.12 -11.87
C LYS A 232 -31.42 13.48 -11.28
N GLN A 233 -32.34 14.44 -11.38
CA GLN A 233 -32.17 15.78 -10.82
C GLN A 233 -33.44 16.24 -10.11
N TYR A 234 -33.29 17.02 -9.03
CA TYR A 234 -34.39 17.54 -8.19
C TYR A 234 -35.27 16.41 -7.62
N TYR A 235 -34.67 15.60 -6.75
CA TYR A 235 -35.38 14.54 -6.02
C TYR A 235 -35.29 14.77 -4.51
N ILE A 236 -36.42 14.62 -3.82
CA ILE A 236 -36.50 14.63 -2.36
C ILE A 236 -37.12 13.31 -1.92
N PHE A 237 -36.42 12.57 -1.05
CA PHE A 237 -36.92 11.32 -0.47
C PHE A 237 -37.45 10.33 -1.53
N ASN A 238 -36.67 10.12 -2.59
CA ASN A 238 -36.99 9.33 -3.79
C ASN A 238 -38.22 9.77 -4.61
N LYS A 239 -38.73 10.99 -4.43
CA LYS A 239 -39.79 11.58 -5.26
C LYS A 239 -39.24 12.73 -6.13
N PRO A 240 -39.64 12.84 -7.40
CA PRO A 240 -39.35 14.03 -8.21
C PRO A 240 -40.07 15.24 -7.61
N VAL A 241 -39.41 16.39 -7.68
CA VAL A 241 -39.95 17.71 -7.29
C VAL A 241 -39.54 18.77 -8.33
N SER A 242 -40.21 19.91 -8.33
CA SER A 242 -39.74 21.09 -9.06
C SER A 242 -38.43 21.62 -8.46
N LYS A 243 -37.69 22.44 -9.23
CA LYS A 243 -36.49 23.13 -8.73
C LYS A 243 -36.83 24.08 -7.58
N GLU A 244 -37.97 24.75 -7.67
CA GLU A 244 -38.50 25.71 -6.71
C GLU A 244 -38.90 24.98 -5.42
N GLU A 245 -39.60 23.85 -5.54
CA GLU A 245 -39.92 22.95 -4.42
C GLU A 245 -38.65 22.42 -3.74
N TYR A 246 -37.60 22.07 -4.51
CA TYR A 246 -36.31 21.63 -3.96
C TYR A 246 -35.65 22.73 -3.10
N GLN A 247 -35.58 23.96 -3.62
CA GLN A 247 -34.98 25.09 -2.90
C GLN A 247 -35.82 25.49 -1.67
N GLU A 248 -37.15 25.45 -1.77
CA GLU A 248 -38.04 25.72 -0.64
C GLU A 248 -37.95 24.64 0.45
N PHE A 249 -37.79 23.37 0.07
CA PHE A 249 -37.52 22.30 1.03
C PHE A 249 -36.20 22.56 1.78
N LEU A 250 -35.11 22.91 1.09
CA LEU A 250 -33.82 23.21 1.73
C LEU A 250 -33.92 24.39 2.70
N ARG A 251 -34.64 25.47 2.34
CA ARG A 251 -34.90 26.61 3.23
C ARG A 251 -35.63 26.20 4.52
N ASN A 252 -36.67 25.38 4.39
CA ASN A 252 -37.50 24.94 5.52
C ASN A 252 -36.89 23.78 6.32
N ASN A 253 -35.84 23.12 5.82
CA ASN A 253 -35.19 21.96 6.44
C ASN A 253 -33.67 22.16 6.56
N PRO A 254 -33.19 23.20 7.27
CA PRO A 254 -31.76 23.54 7.34
C PRO A 254 -30.96 22.44 8.06
N ILE A 255 -29.94 21.91 7.39
CA ILE A 255 -29.02 20.89 7.92
C ILE A 255 -27.98 21.43 8.92
N SER A 256 -27.91 22.75 9.10
CA SER A 256 -27.04 23.41 10.08
C SER A 256 -27.53 23.30 11.52
N SER A 257 -28.82 23.02 11.74
CA SER A 257 -29.34 22.67 13.06
C SER A 257 -29.10 21.18 13.32
N TYR A 258 -28.33 20.86 14.36
CA TYR A 258 -28.00 19.48 14.73
C TYR A 258 -29.25 18.62 14.98
N GLU A 259 -30.24 19.14 15.72
CA GLU A 259 -31.50 18.44 15.99
C GLU A 259 -32.29 18.16 14.68
N ASN A 260 -32.26 19.12 13.74
CA ASN A 260 -32.93 18.95 12.45
C ASN A 260 -32.17 17.98 11.54
N LEU A 261 -30.83 18.05 11.52
CA LEU A 261 -29.98 17.10 10.81
C LEU A 261 -30.20 15.67 11.31
N LEU A 262 -30.39 15.45 12.61
CA LEU A 262 -30.76 14.14 13.16
C LEU A 262 -32.14 13.68 12.65
N LYS A 263 -33.17 14.55 12.70
CA LYS A 263 -34.52 14.24 12.17
C LYS A 263 -34.49 13.90 10.67
N LEU A 264 -33.64 14.59 9.90
CA LEU A 264 -33.47 14.38 8.46
C LEU A 264 -32.64 13.13 8.15
N LYS A 265 -31.56 12.84 8.92
CA LYS A 265 -30.80 11.58 8.87
C LYS A 265 -31.72 10.39 9.11
N GLU A 266 -32.55 10.43 10.15
CA GLU A 266 -33.50 9.36 10.46
C GLU A 266 -34.65 9.23 9.44
N LYS A 267 -34.97 10.29 8.67
CA LYS A 267 -35.92 10.21 7.56
C LYS A 267 -35.29 9.63 6.30
N ALA A 268 -34.07 10.06 5.94
CA ALA A 268 -33.31 9.56 4.79
C ALA A 268 -32.97 8.06 4.94
N LYS A 269 -32.49 7.67 6.12
CA LYS A 269 -32.14 6.28 6.46
C LYS A 269 -33.31 5.31 6.31
N LYS A 270 -34.55 5.74 6.60
CA LYS A 270 -35.77 4.93 6.36
C LYS A 270 -36.07 4.69 4.87
N ILE A 271 -35.49 5.50 3.97
CA ILE A 271 -35.62 5.34 2.52
C ILE A 271 -34.43 4.55 1.95
N TRP A 272 -33.22 4.79 2.46
CA TRP A 272 -32.06 3.93 2.17
C TRP A 272 -32.39 2.45 2.47
N LEU A 273 -32.94 2.17 3.65
CA LEU A 273 -33.37 0.84 4.08
C LEU A 273 -34.62 0.30 3.35
N SER A 274 -35.19 1.04 2.38
CA SER A 274 -36.35 0.63 1.58
C SER A 274 -36.01 0.21 0.15
N VAL A 275 -34.74 0.31 -0.26
CA VAL A 275 -34.28 -0.09 -1.61
C VAL A 275 -33.32 -1.29 -1.57
N PRO A 276 -33.16 -2.04 -2.67
CA PRO A 276 -32.15 -3.09 -2.76
C PRO A 276 -30.72 -2.55 -2.66
N HIS A 277 -29.84 -3.29 -1.99
CA HIS A 277 -28.42 -2.96 -1.84
C HIS A 277 -27.52 -3.91 -2.65
N ARG A 278 -26.33 -3.44 -3.04
CA ARG A 278 -25.35 -4.20 -3.82
C ARG A 278 -24.54 -5.14 -2.90
N ALA A 279 -24.51 -6.44 -3.20
CA ALA A 279 -23.91 -7.45 -2.32
C ALA A 279 -22.38 -7.31 -2.15
N THR A 280 -21.66 -7.10 -3.26
CA THR A 280 -20.31 -6.49 -3.33
C THR A 280 -20.16 -5.86 -4.72
N ASN A 281 -19.05 -5.20 -5.03
CA ASN A 281 -19.05 -3.96 -5.83
C ASN A 281 -19.38 -4.00 -7.36
N VAL A 282 -20.03 -5.07 -7.85
CA VAL A 282 -20.58 -5.33 -9.20
C VAL A 282 -19.77 -6.08 -10.32
N VAL A 283 -18.79 -7.02 -10.24
CA VAL A 283 -18.06 -7.85 -9.24
C VAL A 283 -18.36 -9.35 -9.20
N LYS A 284 -17.33 -10.10 -8.72
CA LYS A 284 -17.29 -11.55 -8.57
C LYS A 284 -17.35 -12.25 -9.91
N SER A 285 -16.58 -11.74 -10.86
CA SER A 285 -16.21 -12.53 -12.02
C SER A 285 -15.38 -13.74 -11.56
N VAL A 286 -15.32 -14.84 -12.33
CA VAL A 286 -14.44 -15.99 -12.04
C VAL A 286 -13.53 -16.33 -13.23
N ASN A 287 -12.30 -16.78 -12.98
CA ASN A 287 -11.13 -16.60 -13.89
C ASN A 287 -10.88 -15.10 -14.16
N SER A 288 -10.49 -14.40 -13.10
CA SER A 288 -10.95 -13.06 -12.71
C SER A 288 -10.33 -12.75 -11.35
N TRP A 289 -10.11 -11.50 -10.95
CA TRP A 289 -8.96 -11.15 -10.09
C TRP A 289 -9.27 -9.99 -9.08
N GLY A 290 -8.72 -9.83 -7.84
CA GLY A 290 -8.06 -8.58 -7.31
C GLY A 290 -8.39 -7.95 -5.90
N ASP A 291 -8.11 -6.63 -5.76
CA ASP A 291 -8.54 -5.54 -4.84
C ASP A 291 -8.31 -4.12 -5.45
N VAL A 292 -9.32 -3.31 -5.86
CA VAL A 292 -10.59 -2.96 -5.15
C VAL A 292 -11.92 -2.96 -5.96
N ILE A 293 -11.97 -2.71 -7.28
CA ILE A 293 -13.24 -2.74 -8.08
C ILE A 293 -13.76 -4.18 -8.32
N SER A 294 -14.65 -4.61 -7.44
CA SER A 294 -14.33 -5.71 -6.51
C SER A 294 -14.28 -7.23 -6.88
N GLU A 295 -14.13 -8.06 -5.83
CA GLU A 295 -13.56 -9.43 -5.68
C GLU A 295 -13.75 -10.44 -6.82
N SER A 296 -12.98 -10.31 -7.89
CA SER A 296 -13.02 -11.25 -9.02
C SER A 296 -12.05 -12.44 -8.73
N ARG A 297 -12.38 -13.71 -9.11
CA ARG A 297 -11.70 -14.97 -8.62
C ARG A 297 -11.46 -16.16 -9.60
N ASN A 298 -10.31 -16.75 -9.96
CA ASN A 298 -8.87 -16.44 -9.95
C ASN A 298 -8.39 -15.35 -9.02
N ALA A 299 -8.50 -15.65 -7.73
CA ALA A 299 -7.80 -14.83 -6.78
C ALA A 299 -7.25 -15.63 -5.63
N LYS A 300 -5.99 -15.38 -5.35
CA LYS A 300 -5.13 -15.90 -4.30
C LYS A 300 -4.11 -14.78 -3.90
N ASN A 301 -4.42 -13.52 -4.24
CA ASN A 301 -3.51 -12.41 -4.56
C ASN A 301 -4.20 -11.01 -4.74
N CYS A 302 -4.93 -10.46 -3.77
CA CYS A 302 -5.81 -9.28 -3.95
C CYS A 302 -5.20 -7.90 -4.42
N TRP A 303 -5.33 -7.49 -5.71
CA TRP A 303 -4.72 -6.30 -6.44
C TRP A 303 -5.63 -5.38 -7.36
N TYR A 304 -5.21 -4.14 -7.72
CA TYR A 304 -5.98 -3.08 -8.40
C TYR A 304 -5.77 -3.03 -9.93
N SER A 305 -5.47 -1.86 -10.52
CA SER A 305 -5.47 -1.50 -11.96
C SER A 305 -6.85 -1.59 -12.63
N GLU A 306 -7.70 -2.42 -12.07
CA GLU A 306 -9.14 -2.50 -12.23
C GLU A 306 -9.59 -3.92 -11.83
N LYS A 307 -9.02 -4.45 -10.75
CA LYS A 307 -9.07 -5.81 -10.20
C LYS A 307 -8.28 -6.83 -11.07
N VAL A 308 -7.01 -7.10 -10.72
CA VAL A 308 -6.02 -7.96 -11.46
C VAL A 308 -5.21 -8.90 -10.53
N GLU A 309 -4.88 -10.16 -10.90
CA GLU A 309 -4.16 -11.28 -10.20
C GLU A 309 -4.41 -12.76 -10.72
N ASP A 310 -3.77 -13.75 -10.08
CA ASP A 310 -3.90 -15.25 -10.06
C ASP A 310 -3.24 -16.14 -11.12
N SER A 311 -2.20 -16.94 -10.78
CA SER A 311 -1.27 -16.91 -9.61
C SER A 311 -1.72 -17.23 -8.14
N LYS A 312 -0.79 -17.25 -7.14
CA LYS A 312 -0.97 -17.44 -5.65
C LYS A 312 -0.07 -16.58 -4.71
N HIS A 313 -0.17 -15.26 -4.75
CA HIS A 313 0.98 -14.44 -5.11
C HIS A 313 0.80 -12.94 -4.71
N LEU A 314 1.00 -12.56 -3.45
CA LEU A 314 0.43 -11.33 -2.86
C LEU A 314 1.26 -10.00 -3.03
N TYR A 315 0.91 -8.94 -2.28
CA TYR A 315 1.30 -7.50 -2.28
C TYR A 315 0.51 -6.85 -1.13
N ILE A 316 0.76 -5.59 -0.75
CA ILE A 316 -0.20 -4.85 0.10
C ILE A 316 -0.80 -3.66 -0.68
N THR A 317 -1.40 -2.68 -0.01
CA THR A 317 -2.53 -1.81 -0.44
C THR A 317 -2.32 -0.79 -1.60
N ALA A 318 -1.85 -1.18 -2.81
CA ALA A 318 -1.90 -0.47 -4.13
C ALA A 318 -0.79 -0.87 -5.14
N TRP A 319 -1.07 -1.49 -6.28
CA TRP A 319 -1.53 -2.88 -6.36
C TRP A 319 -1.47 -3.39 -7.86
N LEU A 320 -0.31 -3.53 -8.55
CA LEU A 320 -0.25 -4.14 -9.91
C LEU A 320 0.66 -5.39 -10.01
N LYS A 321 0.02 -6.60 -10.03
CA LYS A 321 -0.05 -9.14 -8.62
C LYS A 321 -0.09 -10.61 -9.28
N ASP A 322 1.06 -11.10 -9.73
CA ASP A 322 1.27 -12.40 -10.38
C ASP A 322 2.68 -12.90 -10.02
N THR A 323 2.87 -12.90 -8.70
CA THR A 323 4.00 -12.63 -7.78
C THR A 323 3.96 -13.50 -6.47
N TYR A 324 4.50 -14.74 -6.29
CA TYR A 324 4.24 -15.73 -5.15
C TYR A 324 4.48 -15.32 -3.67
N ASP A 325 4.20 -14.08 -3.35
CA ASP A 325 5.06 -13.22 -2.55
C ASP A 325 4.17 -12.27 -1.72
N CYS A 326 4.63 -11.04 -1.42
CA CYS A 326 3.83 -9.85 -1.00
C CYS A 326 4.69 -8.79 -0.33
N SER A 327 4.08 -7.60 -0.21
CA SER A 327 4.08 -6.67 0.93
C SER A 327 4.69 -5.30 0.69
N CYS A 328 4.57 -4.77 -0.53
CA CYS A 328 4.40 -3.32 -0.64
C CYS A 328 3.40 -2.86 -1.71
N TYR A 329 3.21 -1.53 -1.81
CA TYR A 329 2.32 -0.78 -2.67
C TYR A 329 2.91 0.57 -3.12
N GLY A 330 2.22 1.32 -3.99
CA GLY A 330 2.85 2.31 -4.88
C GLY A 330 3.89 1.64 -5.78
N THR A 331 3.66 0.38 -6.16
CA THR A 331 4.71 -0.60 -6.45
C THR A 331 4.43 -1.37 -7.73
N GLY A 332 5.46 -2.06 -8.25
CA GLY A 332 5.40 -3.08 -9.30
C GLY A 332 6.32 -4.24 -8.90
N GLU A 333 5.82 -5.47 -8.78
CA GLU A 333 6.55 -6.56 -8.10
C GLU A 333 6.09 -7.96 -8.59
N LEU A 334 7.00 -8.84 -9.05
CA LEU A 334 6.87 -10.32 -9.10
C LEU A 334 8.00 -10.94 -8.21
N CYS A 335 7.97 -10.64 -6.90
CA CYS A 335 9.12 -10.53 -5.97
C CYS A 335 9.06 -11.35 -4.64
N TYR A 336 9.45 -12.65 -4.61
CA TYR A 336 9.47 -13.52 -3.40
C TYR A 336 10.51 -13.08 -2.34
N GLU A 337 10.24 -12.42 -1.21
CA GLU A 337 9.04 -11.80 -0.62
C GLU A 337 9.42 -10.43 -0.01
N VAL A 338 8.48 -9.48 0.14
CA VAL A 338 8.74 -8.02 0.31
C VAL A 338 8.24 -7.50 1.69
N ALA A 339 8.54 -6.25 2.08
CA ALA A 339 7.85 -5.50 3.15
C ALA A 339 7.89 -3.94 3.11
N HIS A 340 8.65 -3.25 2.22
CA HIS A 340 8.26 -1.92 1.69
C HIS A 340 9.03 -1.46 0.45
N SER A 341 8.49 -0.45 -0.25
CA SER A 341 8.73 -0.13 -1.66
C SER A 341 7.92 1.11 -2.08
N VAL A 342 8.38 1.84 -3.09
CA VAL A 342 7.53 2.45 -4.13
C VAL A 342 8.23 2.00 -5.42
N GLY A 343 8.00 0.71 -5.72
CA GLY A 343 8.79 -0.18 -6.59
C GLY A 343 10.12 -0.74 -6.03
N PHE A 344 10.69 -1.85 -6.55
CA PHE A 344 10.52 -2.40 -7.92
C PHE A 344 10.76 -3.92 -8.13
N TYR A 345 10.24 -4.37 -9.29
CA TYR A 345 10.36 -5.59 -10.10
C TYR A 345 11.81 -6.13 -10.26
N ASN A 346 12.17 -7.42 -10.09
CA ASN A 346 11.45 -8.65 -9.72
C ASN A 346 12.22 -9.40 -8.57
N SER A 347 12.20 -8.83 -7.37
CA SER A 347 13.28 -8.81 -6.35
C SER A 347 13.06 -9.73 -5.12
N LYS A 348 14.11 -10.22 -4.43
CA LYS A 348 13.98 -11.42 -3.55
C LYS A 348 15.02 -11.51 -2.40
N PHE A 349 14.81 -11.13 -1.14
CA PHE A 349 13.66 -10.64 -0.37
C PHE A 349 13.90 -9.16 -0.01
N SER A 350 12.86 -8.33 0.13
CA SER A 350 13.05 -6.86 -0.04
C SER A 350 12.26 -5.95 0.91
N MET A 351 12.94 -5.14 1.73
CA MET A 351 12.31 -4.21 2.69
C MET A 351 13.36 -3.16 3.10
N PHE A 352 13.32 -1.85 2.87
CA PHE A 352 12.27 -0.88 2.51
C PHE A 352 12.80 0.04 1.39
N GLY A 353 11.95 0.52 0.48
CA GLY A 353 12.37 1.51 -0.52
C GLY A 353 11.33 2.58 -0.89
N MET A 354 11.80 3.69 -1.47
CA MET A 354 11.06 4.83 -2.07
C MET A 354 12.06 5.75 -2.83
N GLY A 355 11.94 5.91 -4.15
CA GLY A 355 13.02 6.52 -4.97
C GLY A 355 12.61 7.42 -6.13
N GLY A 356 11.55 8.22 -6.03
CA GLY A 356 11.17 9.18 -7.08
C GLY A 356 10.28 10.31 -6.58
N ASN A 357 10.30 11.46 -7.27
CA ASN A 357 9.45 12.63 -6.96
C ASN A 357 7.97 12.47 -7.38
N THR A 358 7.58 11.33 -7.94
CA THR A 358 6.19 10.85 -8.04
C THR A 358 6.18 9.32 -7.87
N ALA A 359 5.05 8.74 -7.48
CA ALA A 359 4.88 7.31 -7.20
C ALA A 359 4.85 6.41 -8.48
N GLU A 360 5.59 6.79 -9.53
CA GLU A 360 5.38 6.30 -10.91
C GLU A 360 6.69 5.86 -11.61
N LYS A 361 7.86 5.88 -10.95
CA LYS A 361 9.18 5.81 -11.62
C LYS A 361 10.16 4.79 -11.05
N ILE A 362 10.61 3.87 -11.92
CA ILE A 362 11.63 2.84 -11.62
C ILE A 362 12.93 3.47 -11.11
N SER A 363 13.37 3.02 -9.93
CA SER A 363 14.55 3.56 -9.22
C SER A 363 15.56 2.52 -8.73
N SER A 364 15.22 1.23 -8.64
CA SER A 364 16.13 0.18 -8.12
C SER A 364 15.83 -1.17 -8.77
N SER A 365 16.80 -2.08 -8.82
CA SER A 365 16.63 -3.42 -9.44
C SER A 365 17.70 -4.42 -9.00
N ASN A 366 17.52 -5.70 -9.34
CA ASN A 366 18.47 -6.79 -9.06
C ASN A 366 18.89 -6.83 -7.57
N LEU A 367 17.88 -6.95 -6.70
CA LEU A 367 18.05 -6.95 -5.25
C LEU A 367 17.75 -8.33 -4.66
N GLU A 368 18.73 -8.88 -3.94
CA GLU A 368 18.58 -10.04 -3.09
C GLU A 368 18.87 -9.68 -1.62
N TYR A 369 17.97 -10.05 -0.71
CA TYR A 369 18.05 -9.76 0.74
C TYR A 369 18.43 -8.29 1.08
N CYS A 370 17.52 -7.33 0.93
CA CYS A 370 17.86 -5.89 1.00
C CYS A 370 17.05 -5.05 2.01
N TYR A 371 17.73 -4.04 2.59
CA TYR A 371 17.26 -2.96 3.47
C TYR A 371 18.12 -1.69 3.30
N GLU A 372 17.74 -0.51 3.79
CA GLU A 372 16.82 0.37 3.04
C GLU A 372 17.46 0.75 1.70
N VAL A 373 16.68 0.96 0.66
CA VAL A 373 17.22 1.23 -0.69
C VAL A 373 16.37 2.25 -1.42
N LEU A 374 16.98 3.25 -2.08
CA LEU A 374 16.23 4.23 -2.89
C LEU A 374 16.62 4.25 -4.37
N ASN A 375 17.92 4.33 -4.68
CA ASN A 375 18.44 4.32 -6.05
C ASN A 375 19.63 3.34 -6.20
N SER A 376 19.44 2.04 -5.94
CA SER A 376 20.55 1.07 -5.99
C SER A 376 20.24 -0.20 -6.78
N HIS A 377 21.30 -0.78 -7.34
CA HIS A 377 21.23 -1.84 -8.35
C HIS A 377 22.27 -2.93 -8.08
N ASN A 378 21.97 -4.19 -8.37
CA ASN A 378 22.90 -5.33 -8.20
C ASN A 378 23.43 -5.40 -6.75
N CYS A 379 22.57 -5.87 -5.84
CA CYS A 379 22.90 -5.94 -4.41
C CYS A 379 22.46 -7.27 -3.78
N PHE A 380 23.32 -7.88 -2.97
CA PHE A 380 23.08 -9.12 -2.24
C PHE A 380 23.34 -8.93 -0.73
N GLY A 381 22.33 -9.12 0.13
CA GLY A 381 22.49 -9.00 1.59
C GLY A 381 22.78 -7.58 2.08
N CYS A 382 22.24 -6.54 1.44
CA CYS A 382 22.57 -5.14 1.74
C CYS A 382 21.63 -4.49 2.79
N VAL A 383 22.15 -3.53 3.57
CA VAL A 383 21.45 -2.93 4.72
C VAL A 383 21.81 -1.45 4.92
N GLY A 384 21.14 -0.53 4.22
CA GLY A 384 21.15 0.92 4.49
C GLY A 384 21.57 1.82 3.32
N LEU A 385 21.36 1.40 2.08
CA LEU A 385 21.84 2.06 0.86
C LEU A 385 21.06 3.33 0.47
N ARG A 386 21.66 4.11 -0.44
CA ARG A 386 21.03 5.25 -1.15
C ARG A 386 21.26 5.15 -2.65
N ASN A 387 22.41 5.61 -3.14
CA ASN A 387 22.77 5.67 -4.57
C ASN A 387 24.03 4.80 -4.83
N LYS A 388 23.87 3.49 -4.99
CA LYS A 388 24.98 2.51 -5.03
C LYS A 388 24.75 1.33 -5.98
N GLU A 389 25.83 0.65 -6.34
CA GLU A 389 25.81 -0.51 -7.23
C GLU A 389 26.91 -1.52 -6.88
N TYR A 390 26.72 -2.79 -7.23
CA TYR A 390 27.64 -3.92 -6.99
C TYR A 390 28.02 -4.04 -5.51
N CYS A 391 27.02 -4.32 -4.67
CA CYS A 391 27.16 -4.29 -3.20
C CYS A 391 26.80 -5.62 -2.52
N ILE A 392 27.67 -6.08 -1.61
CA ILE A 392 27.42 -7.22 -0.72
C ILE A 392 27.67 -6.77 0.72
N LEU A 393 26.73 -7.03 1.65
CA LEU A 393 26.86 -6.69 3.09
C LEU A 393 27.41 -5.25 3.35
N ASN A 394 26.84 -4.24 2.68
CA ASN A 394 27.27 -2.83 2.68
C ASN A 394 28.70 -2.53 2.17
N LYS A 395 29.44 -3.52 1.67
CA LYS A 395 30.70 -3.32 0.94
C LYS A 395 30.41 -3.17 -0.56
N GLN A 396 31.06 -2.23 -1.22
CA GLN A 396 30.97 -2.03 -2.67
C GLN A 396 32.20 -2.66 -3.35
N TYR A 397 31.97 -3.32 -4.48
CA TYR A 397 32.95 -4.08 -5.25
C TYR A 397 33.19 -3.41 -6.62
N SER A 398 34.16 -3.91 -7.40
CA SER A 398 34.17 -3.63 -8.84
C SER A 398 33.03 -4.39 -9.52
N LYS A 399 32.80 -4.13 -10.81
CA LYS A 399 31.81 -4.88 -11.59
C LYS A 399 32.31 -6.29 -11.93
N GLU A 400 33.63 -6.47 -11.98
CA GLU A 400 34.30 -7.71 -12.34
C GLU A 400 34.50 -8.65 -11.13
N ASP A 401 34.41 -8.12 -9.91
CA ASP A 401 34.49 -8.87 -8.64
C ASP A 401 33.11 -9.25 -8.06
N TYR A 402 32.00 -8.84 -8.70
CA TYR A 402 30.60 -9.06 -8.26
C TYR A 402 29.90 -10.10 -9.15
#